data_AF-A0A4P7PTX5-F1
#
_entry.id   AF-A0A4P7PTX5-F1
#
_cell.length_a   1.000
_cell.length_b   1.000
_cell.length_c   1.000
_cell.angle_alpha   90.00
_cell.angle_beta   90.00
_cell.angle_gamma   90.00
#
_symmetry.space_group_name_H-M   'P 1'
#
loop_
_entity.id
_entity.type
_entity.pdbx_description
1 polymer ?
#
loop_
_entity_poly.entity_id
_entity_poly.type
_entity_poly.pdbx_seq_one_letter_code
_entity_poly.pdbx_strand_id
1 'polypeptide(L)'
;MKQIENMKYIITILLTSLTLCAQDFNKLDENGKKNGLWKGVYEASKRPRYEGTFEHGKEIGMFKFFDDTKAGTVIATREFNAKDNSCYTIFYNQNKSKVSEGKVVNKQFEGEWKYYHEDSPSIMTLEIYANGKLNGVRKVFYKSGVIAEETTYKDGFKNGAYKSYAENGIVMEESNYKNGLYDGQAIYRNPTNEISGQGVYKNGKKVGIWKMLVKGKMKDVNMNFQNKNFKKPVMPKQGDVKVEVKDAEKPNPDLDSEIKNKLGR
;
A
#
# COMPACT_ATOMS: atom_id res chain seq x y z
N MET A 1 -30.73 13.88 69.72
CA MET A 1 -29.98 12.62 69.77
C MET A 1 -30.37 11.76 68.57
N LYS A 2 -29.52 11.69 67.55
CA LYS A 2 -29.67 10.73 66.43
C LYS A 2 -28.40 9.87 66.40
N GLN A 3 -28.58 8.56 66.57
CA GLN A 3 -27.51 7.56 66.45
C GLN A 3 -27.07 7.48 64.99
N ILE A 4 -25.76 7.49 64.76
CA ILE A 4 -25.12 7.20 63.48
C ILE A 4 -24.75 5.71 63.53
N GLU A 5 -25.37 4.90 62.68
CA GLU A 5 -24.98 3.49 62.49
C GLU A 5 -23.71 3.42 61.61
N ASN A 6 -22.67 2.78 62.14
CA ASN A 6 -21.43 2.47 61.43
C ASN A 6 -21.63 1.25 60.52
N MET A 7 -21.72 1.47 59.21
CA MET A 7 -21.76 0.42 58.22
C MET A 7 -20.34 -0.07 57.90
N LYS A 8 -19.98 -1.27 58.37
CA LYS A 8 -18.71 -1.94 58.04
C LYS A 8 -18.82 -2.57 56.65
N TYR A 9 -18.08 -2.06 55.67
CA TYR A 9 -17.92 -2.70 54.37
C TYR A 9 -16.91 -3.85 54.48
N ILE A 10 -17.38 -5.08 54.30
CA ILE A 10 -16.52 -6.26 54.11
C ILE A 10 -16.14 -6.28 52.62
N ILE A 11 -14.90 -5.94 52.31
CA ILE A 11 -14.34 -6.09 50.96
C ILE A 11 -13.94 -7.56 50.80
N THR A 12 -14.76 -8.34 50.11
CA THR A 12 -14.41 -9.69 49.71
C THR A 12 -13.53 -9.61 48.46
N ILE A 13 -12.22 -9.77 48.63
CA ILE A 13 -11.26 -9.91 47.52
C ILE A 13 -11.46 -11.30 46.92
N LEU A 14 -12.18 -11.37 45.80
CA LEU A 14 -12.32 -12.60 45.01
C LEU A 14 -11.00 -12.85 44.26
N LEU A 15 -10.14 -13.67 44.84
CA LEU A 15 -8.89 -14.12 44.21
C LEU A 15 -9.25 -15.15 43.12
N THR A 16 -9.53 -14.69 41.90
CA THR A 16 -9.72 -15.60 40.75
C THR A 16 -8.37 -16.19 40.37
N SER A 17 -8.11 -17.44 40.74
CA SER A 17 -6.98 -18.20 40.22
C SER A 17 -7.16 -18.38 38.71
N LEU A 18 -6.45 -17.58 37.92
CA LEU A 18 -6.26 -17.85 36.49
C LEU A 18 -5.41 -19.10 36.37
N THR A 19 -6.06 -20.26 36.32
CA THR A 19 -5.43 -21.48 35.85
C THR A 19 -5.07 -21.27 34.38
N LEU A 20 -3.80 -21.02 34.11
CA LEU A 20 -3.20 -21.13 32.78
C LEU A 20 -3.29 -22.60 32.35
N CYS A 21 -4.45 -23.02 31.84
CA CYS A 21 -4.52 -24.25 31.08
C CYS A 21 -3.66 -24.06 29.83
N ALA A 22 -2.68 -24.93 29.62
CA ALA A 22 -1.94 -24.98 28.36
C ALA A 22 -2.97 -25.12 27.23
N GLN A 23 -3.05 -24.12 26.36
CA GLN A 23 -3.99 -24.15 25.26
C GLN A 23 -3.39 -25.03 24.17
N ASP A 24 -4.05 -26.17 23.91
CA ASP A 24 -3.61 -27.07 22.85
C ASP A 24 -3.71 -26.38 21.48
N PHE A 25 -2.68 -26.57 20.66
CA PHE A 25 -2.63 -26.07 19.29
C PHE A 25 -3.14 -27.12 18.30
N ASN A 26 -3.57 -26.65 17.13
CA ASN A 26 -3.82 -27.46 15.95
C ASN A 26 -4.94 -28.50 16.12
N LYS A 27 -5.99 -28.14 16.87
CA LYS A 27 -7.18 -28.98 17.05
C LYS A 27 -8.12 -28.89 15.86
N LEU A 28 -8.78 -30.00 15.56
CA LEU A 28 -9.87 -30.08 14.60
C LEU A 28 -11.22 -30.10 15.33
N ASP A 29 -12.26 -29.60 14.68
CA ASP A 29 -13.65 -29.79 15.11
C ASP A 29 -14.19 -31.18 14.67
N GLU A 30 -15.43 -31.47 15.05
CA GLU A 30 -16.13 -32.74 14.73
C GLU A 30 -16.22 -33.02 13.22
N ASN A 31 -16.11 -31.99 12.38
CA ASN A 31 -16.14 -32.09 10.92
C ASN A 31 -14.73 -32.15 10.30
N GLY A 32 -13.68 -32.27 11.13
CA GLY A 32 -12.30 -32.31 10.67
C GLY A 32 -11.76 -30.96 10.20
N LYS A 33 -12.38 -29.84 10.58
CA LYS A 33 -11.93 -28.48 10.22
C LYS A 33 -11.10 -27.86 11.33
N LYS A 34 -10.18 -26.95 10.99
CA LYS A 34 -9.34 -26.24 11.96
C LYS A 34 -10.20 -25.48 12.98
N ASN A 35 -9.94 -25.67 14.26
CA ASN A 35 -10.66 -24.98 15.33
C ASN A 35 -9.74 -24.62 16.50
N GLY A 36 -9.95 -23.45 17.10
CA GLY A 36 -9.13 -22.93 18.20
C GLY A 36 -7.78 -22.35 17.74
N LEU A 37 -6.78 -22.38 18.62
CA LEU A 37 -5.44 -21.87 18.31
C LEU A 37 -4.70 -22.78 17.34
N TRP A 38 -4.04 -22.17 16.36
CA TRP A 38 -3.25 -22.85 15.35
C TRP A 38 -1.88 -22.23 15.21
N LYS A 39 -0.90 -23.10 14.97
CA LYS A 39 0.48 -22.75 14.62
C LYS A 39 0.89 -23.53 13.39
N GLY A 40 1.20 -22.80 12.33
CA GLY A 40 1.83 -23.36 11.13
C GLY A 40 3.34 -23.23 11.21
N VAL A 41 4.04 -24.16 10.56
CA VAL A 41 5.51 -24.13 10.43
C VAL A 41 5.94 -24.13 8.96
N TYR A 42 7.15 -23.65 8.70
CA TYR A 42 7.83 -23.83 7.43
C TYR A 42 8.20 -25.31 7.22
N GLU A 43 8.04 -25.81 6.00
CA GLU A 43 8.21 -27.23 5.72
C GLU A 43 9.66 -27.69 5.90
N ALA A 44 10.63 -26.93 5.38
CA ALA A 44 12.05 -27.28 5.44
C ALA A 44 12.65 -27.06 6.83
N SER A 45 12.50 -25.85 7.38
CA SER A 45 13.17 -25.45 8.62
C SER A 45 12.43 -25.87 9.89
N LYS A 46 11.14 -26.22 9.77
CA LYS A 46 10.20 -26.44 10.88
C LYS A 46 10.03 -25.23 11.82
N ARG A 47 10.50 -24.05 11.42
CA ARG A 47 10.32 -22.81 12.21
C ARG A 47 8.87 -22.32 12.14
N PRO A 48 8.39 -21.55 13.14
CA PRO A 48 7.07 -20.93 13.10
C PRO A 48 6.88 -20.13 11.81
N ARG A 49 5.75 -20.35 11.13
CA ARG A 49 5.34 -19.61 9.93
C ARG A 49 4.19 -18.67 10.24
N TYR A 50 3.21 -19.15 11.01
CA TYR A 50 2.12 -18.31 11.49
C TYR A 50 1.56 -18.84 12.81
N GLU A 51 0.90 -17.95 13.54
CA GLU A 51 0.00 -18.31 14.63
C GLU A 51 -1.30 -17.50 14.51
N GLY A 52 -2.42 -18.11 14.89
CA GLY A 52 -3.74 -17.46 14.83
C GLY A 52 -4.85 -18.38 15.30
N THR A 53 -6.10 -17.93 15.17
CA THR A 53 -7.29 -18.65 15.61
C THR A 53 -8.16 -19.04 14.43
N PHE A 54 -8.61 -20.29 14.41
CA PHE A 54 -9.63 -20.74 13.47
C PHE A 54 -10.94 -21.04 14.21
N GLU A 55 -12.06 -20.76 13.55
CA GLU A 55 -13.38 -21.19 13.98
C GLU A 55 -14.03 -21.93 12.80
N HIS A 56 -14.27 -23.24 12.97
CA HIS A 56 -14.84 -24.11 11.93
C HIS A 56 -14.16 -24.01 10.56
N GLY A 57 -12.82 -23.93 10.56
CA GLY A 57 -11.99 -23.82 9.37
C GLY A 57 -11.79 -22.39 8.84
N LYS A 58 -12.44 -21.38 9.43
CA LYS A 58 -12.31 -19.98 9.03
C LYS A 58 -11.33 -19.24 9.95
N GLU A 59 -10.43 -18.44 9.39
CA GLU A 59 -9.57 -17.53 10.16
C GLU A 59 -10.42 -16.48 10.88
N ILE A 60 -10.18 -16.30 12.18
CA ILE A 60 -10.80 -15.25 12.99
C ILE A 60 -9.77 -14.54 13.86
N GLY A 61 -9.99 -13.25 14.10
CA GLY A 61 -9.13 -12.46 14.98
C GLY A 61 -7.72 -12.27 14.40
N MET A 62 -6.73 -12.12 15.29
CA MET A 62 -5.38 -11.75 14.91
C MET A 62 -4.54 -12.97 14.52
N PHE A 63 -3.94 -12.90 13.34
CA PHE A 63 -2.86 -13.76 12.89
C PHE A 63 -1.54 -13.00 12.88
N LYS A 64 -0.47 -13.68 13.28
CA LYS A 64 0.90 -13.23 13.06
C LYS A 64 1.60 -14.17 12.09
N PHE A 65 2.40 -13.60 11.21
CA PHE A 65 3.24 -14.32 10.25
C PHE A 65 4.69 -13.99 10.53
N PHE A 66 5.52 -15.03 10.53
CA PHE A 66 6.93 -14.94 10.90
C PHE A 66 7.80 -15.23 9.67
N ASP A 67 9.00 -14.65 9.59
CA ASP A 67 9.99 -15.04 8.60
C ASP A 67 10.62 -16.41 8.89
N ASP A 68 11.28 -16.99 7.89
CA ASP A 68 12.02 -18.25 8.03
C ASP A 68 13.49 -18.03 8.48
N THR A 69 13.72 -17.08 9.38
CA THR A 69 15.03 -16.89 10.00
C THR A 69 15.06 -17.53 11.38
N LYS A 70 16.25 -17.70 11.97
CA LYS A 70 16.37 -18.15 13.37
C LYS A 70 15.74 -17.15 14.35
N ALA A 71 15.66 -15.87 13.99
CA ALA A 71 15.02 -14.86 14.82
C ALA A 71 13.49 -15.00 14.82
N GLY A 72 12.90 -15.50 13.74
CA GLY A 72 11.45 -15.69 13.60
C GLY A 72 10.72 -14.37 13.77
N THR A 73 11.15 -13.33 13.06
CA THR A 73 10.60 -11.99 13.21
C THR A 73 9.20 -11.92 12.62
N VAL A 74 8.27 -11.20 13.27
CA VAL A 74 6.94 -10.94 12.71
C VAL A 74 7.09 -10.04 11.48
N ILE A 75 6.71 -10.56 10.32
CA ILE A 75 6.75 -9.85 9.03
C ILE A 75 5.37 -9.37 8.58
N ALA A 76 4.30 -9.94 9.13
CA ALA A 76 2.95 -9.46 8.88
C ALA A 76 2.00 -9.79 10.04
N THR A 77 0.97 -8.96 10.17
CA THR A 77 -0.21 -9.26 10.98
C THR A 77 -1.47 -9.16 10.12
N ARG A 78 -2.46 -9.99 10.42
CA ARG A 78 -3.79 -9.94 9.80
C ARG A 78 -4.87 -10.03 10.85
N GLU A 79 -5.72 -9.02 10.93
CA GLU A 79 -6.92 -9.07 11.77
C GLU A 79 -8.11 -9.47 10.91
N PHE A 80 -8.52 -10.73 11.00
CA PHE A 80 -9.63 -11.29 10.24
C PHE A 80 -10.97 -10.93 10.87
N ASN A 81 -11.88 -10.45 10.03
CA ASN A 81 -13.24 -10.17 10.40
C ASN A 81 -14.05 -11.48 10.41
N ALA A 82 -14.72 -11.77 11.53
CA ALA A 82 -15.53 -12.97 11.67
C ALA A 82 -16.74 -13.01 10.71
N LYS A 83 -17.26 -11.84 10.30
CA LYS A 83 -18.51 -11.72 9.53
C LYS A 83 -18.33 -11.82 8.02
N ASP A 84 -17.16 -11.44 7.50
CA ASP A 84 -16.88 -11.47 6.07
C ASP A 84 -15.52 -12.12 5.79
N ASN A 85 -15.06 -12.09 4.53
CA ASN A 85 -13.75 -12.62 4.13
C ASN A 85 -12.70 -11.52 4.06
N SER A 86 -12.83 -10.50 4.91
CA SER A 86 -11.89 -9.40 4.97
C SER A 86 -10.93 -9.50 6.15
N CYS A 87 -9.75 -8.94 5.97
CA CYS A 87 -8.82 -8.69 7.05
C CYS A 87 -8.10 -7.36 6.88
N TYR A 88 -7.71 -6.73 7.99
CA TYR A 88 -6.76 -5.64 7.96
C TYR A 88 -5.36 -6.21 8.06
N THR A 89 -4.50 -5.89 7.09
CA THR A 89 -3.14 -6.43 7.00
C THR A 89 -2.13 -5.34 7.26
N ILE A 90 -1.10 -5.65 8.04
CA ILE A 90 0.08 -4.80 8.23
C ILE A 90 1.31 -5.64 7.90
N PHE A 91 2.21 -5.08 7.09
CA PHE A 91 3.52 -5.66 6.78
C PHE A 91 4.62 -4.89 7.50
N TYR A 92 5.64 -5.61 7.95
CA TYR A 92 6.77 -5.06 8.69
C TYR A 92 8.09 -5.41 8.01
N ASN A 93 9.10 -4.54 8.18
CA ASN A 93 10.48 -4.88 7.85
C ASN A 93 11.15 -5.63 9.00
N GLN A 94 12.42 -6.01 8.82
CA GLN A 94 13.21 -6.71 9.84
C GLN A 94 13.43 -5.88 11.13
N ASN A 95 13.34 -4.56 11.03
CA ASN A 95 13.42 -3.64 12.17
C ASN A 95 12.06 -3.44 12.88
N LYS A 96 11.02 -4.18 12.47
CA LYS A 96 9.64 -4.08 12.97
C LYS A 96 8.94 -2.75 12.63
N SER A 97 9.51 -1.95 11.74
CA SER A 97 8.87 -0.77 11.17
C SER A 97 7.79 -1.17 10.16
N LYS A 98 6.66 -0.47 10.14
CA LYS A 98 5.60 -0.72 9.16
C LYS A 98 6.11 -0.41 7.75
N VAL A 99 5.88 -1.32 6.82
CA VAL A 99 6.17 -1.14 5.39
C VAL A 99 4.91 -0.72 4.66
N SER A 100 3.79 -1.39 4.93
CA SER A 100 2.49 -1.04 4.38
C SER A 100 1.35 -1.60 5.22
N GLU A 101 0.17 -1.02 5.05
CA GLU A 101 -1.06 -1.51 5.66
C GLU A 101 -2.29 -1.21 4.80
N GLY A 102 -3.33 -2.05 4.94
CA GLY A 102 -4.60 -1.85 4.27
C GLY A 102 -5.54 -3.03 4.39
N LYS A 103 -6.74 -2.88 3.83
CA LYS A 103 -7.77 -3.93 3.83
C LYS A 103 -7.53 -4.91 2.70
N VAL A 104 -7.70 -6.20 3.00
CA VAL A 104 -7.76 -7.30 2.03
C VAL A 104 -9.15 -7.89 2.09
N VAL A 105 -9.77 -8.14 0.94
CA VAL A 105 -11.05 -8.84 0.82
C VAL A 105 -10.86 -9.96 -0.20
N ASN A 106 -11.23 -11.20 0.14
CA ASN A 106 -11.07 -12.36 -0.75
C ASN A 106 -9.64 -12.47 -1.34
N LYS A 107 -8.62 -12.24 -0.51
CA LYS A 107 -7.19 -12.25 -0.89
C LYS A 107 -6.78 -11.17 -1.92
N GLN A 108 -7.57 -10.13 -2.09
CA GLN A 108 -7.26 -8.99 -2.96
C GLN A 108 -7.22 -7.70 -2.15
N PHE A 109 -6.34 -6.77 -2.52
CA PHE A 109 -6.33 -5.42 -1.94
C PHE A 109 -7.66 -4.71 -2.19
N GLU A 110 -8.14 -4.01 -1.17
CA GLU A 110 -9.41 -3.29 -1.19
C GLU A 110 -9.29 -1.99 -0.41
N GLY A 111 -9.90 -0.91 -0.93
CA GLY A 111 -9.90 0.39 -0.28
C GLY A 111 -8.51 1.03 -0.23
N GLU A 112 -8.29 1.86 0.80
CA GLU A 112 -7.03 2.57 0.98
C GLU A 112 -5.91 1.65 1.47
N TRP A 113 -4.78 1.73 0.79
CA TRP A 113 -3.51 1.14 1.15
C TRP A 113 -2.47 2.22 1.38
N LYS A 114 -1.76 2.10 2.50
CA LYS A 114 -0.69 3.03 2.90
C LYS A 114 0.64 2.32 2.79
N TYR A 115 1.63 3.02 2.26
CA TYR A 115 3.02 2.59 2.20
C TYR A 115 3.87 3.65 2.89
N TYR A 116 4.84 3.21 3.68
CA TYR A 116 5.65 4.09 4.52
C TYR A 116 7.05 4.25 3.98
N HIS A 117 7.67 5.38 4.32
CA HIS A 117 9.11 5.55 4.15
C HIS A 117 9.86 4.58 5.06
N GLU A 118 11.03 4.13 4.60
CA GLU A 118 11.86 3.18 5.34
C GLU A 118 12.15 3.67 6.77
N ASP A 119 11.89 2.78 7.74
CA ASP A 119 12.06 3.03 9.19
C ASP A 119 11.43 4.34 9.69
N SER A 120 10.30 4.73 9.09
CA SER A 120 9.59 5.96 9.42
C SER A 120 8.08 5.74 9.44
N PRO A 121 7.33 6.41 10.35
CA PRO A 121 5.87 6.42 10.29
C PRO A 121 5.33 7.35 9.17
N SER A 122 6.20 8.09 8.47
CA SER A 122 5.80 8.97 7.39
C SER A 122 5.29 8.18 6.18
N ILE A 123 4.13 8.57 5.66
CA ILE A 123 3.54 7.95 4.48
C ILE A 123 4.37 8.33 3.24
N MET A 124 4.76 7.33 2.47
CA MET A 124 5.40 7.46 1.16
C MET A 124 4.37 7.41 0.04
N THR A 125 3.37 6.55 0.15
CA THR A 125 2.34 6.40 -0.91
C THR A 125 0.98 6.06 -0.31
N LEU A 126 -0.07 6.65 -0.85
CA LEU A 126 -1.46 6.24 -0.67
C LEU A 126 -1.98 5.69 -1.99
N GLU A 127 -2.59 4.52 -1.95
CA GLU A 127 -3.19 3.86 -3.10
C GLU A 127 -4.63 3.47 -2.78
N ILE A 128 -5.55 3.62 -3.73
CA ILE A 128 -6.94 3.18 -3.58
C ILE A 128 -7.16 1.99 -4.49
N TYR A 129 -7.62 0.88 -3.91
CA TYR A 129 -7.89 -0.37 -4.59
C TYR A 129 -9.38 -0.70 -4.63
N ALA A 130 -9.79 -1.36 -5.71
CA ALA A 130 -11.05 -2.06 -5.81
C ALA A 130 -10.81 -3.40 -6.53
N ASN A 131 -11.19 -4.51 -5.90
CA ASN A 131 -10.99 -5.87 -6.45
C ASN A 131 -9.53 -6.11 -6.88
N GLY A 132 -8.57 -5.74 -6.03
CA GLY A 132 -7.14 -5.94 -6.27
C GLY A 132 -6.50 -5.03 -7.32
N LYS A 133 -7.24 -4.09 -7.92
CA LYS A 133 -6.71 -3.14 -8.91
C LYS A 133 -6.75 -1.71 -8.40
N LEU A 134 -5.74 -0.91 -8.76
CA LEU A 134 -5.75 0.53 -8.48
C LEU A 134 -6.97 1.19 -9.15
N ASN A 135 -7.79 1.86 -8.35
CA ASN A 135 -9.04 2.45 -8.80
C ASN A 135 -9.39 3.68 -7.95
N GLY A 136 -8.77 4.81 -8.29
CA GLY A 136 -8.86 6.06 -7.52
C GLY A 136 -7.58 6.87 -7.63
N VAL A 137 -7.46 7.90 -6.79
CA VAL A 137 -6.28 8.78 -6.78
C VAL A 137 -5.17 8.10 -5.97
N ARG A 138 -4.04 7.84 -6.63
CA ARG A 138 -2.77 7.50 -5.98
C ARG A 138 -2.02 8.78 -5.64
N LYS A 139 -1.48 8.85 -4.43
CA LYS A 139 -0.66 9.97 -3.97
C LYS A 139 0.72 9.48 -3.55
N VAL A 140 1.77 10.19 -3.94
CA VAL A 140 3.15 9.95 -3.50
C VAL A 140 3.62 11.17 -2.73
N PHE A 141 4.38 10.95 -1.65
CA PHE A 141 4.85 12.01 -0.77
C PHE A 141 6.37 11.98 -0.64
N TYR A 142 6.97 13.16 -0.54
CA TYR A 142 8.34 13.34 -0.09
C TYR A 142 8.49 12.90 1.38
N LYS A 143 9.73 12.70 1.84
CA LYS A 143 10.01 12.42 3.26
C LYS A 143 9.56 13.57 4.19
N SER A 144 9.53 14.79 3.68
CA SER A 144 8.98 15.97 4.35
C SER A 144 7.45 15.92 4.55
N GLY A 145 6.74 15.00 3.89
CA GLY A 145 5.28 14.91 3.91
C GLY A 145 4.59 15.77 2.85
N VAL A 146 5.33 16.57 2.09
CA VAL A 146 4.82 17.31 0.94
C VAL A 146 4.46 16.32 -0.18
N ILE A 147 3.37 16.59 -0.90
CA ILE A 147 2.97 15.75 -2.02
C ILE A 147 3.95 15.90 -3.18
N ALA A 148 4.36 14.77 -3.76
CA ALA A 148 5.28 14.69 -4.89
C ALA A 148 4.53 14.34 -6.20
N GLU A 149 3.48 13.52 -6.11
CA GLU A 149 2.69 13.07 -7.26
C GLU A 149 1.23 12.81 -6.87
N GLU A 150 0.31 13.15 -7.75
CA GLU A 150 -1.07 12.70 -7.75
C GLU A 150 -1.41 12.09 -9.12
N THR A 151 -1.88 10.85 -9.12
CA THR A 151 -2.24 10.15 -10.37
C THR A 151 -3.60 9.47 -10.21
N THR A 152 -4.54 9.73 -11.12
CA THR A 152 -5.82 9.03 -11.16
C THR A 152 -5.68 7.69 -11.87
N TYR A 153 -6.15 6.62 -11.22
CA TYR A 153 -6.22 5.27 -11.77
C TYR A 153 -7.66 4.81 -11.95
N LYS A 154 -7.88 4.01 -12.99
CA LYS A 154 -9.10 3.23 -13.21
C LYS A 154 -8.73 1.84 -13.70
N ASP A 155 -9.23 0.81 -13.01
CA ASP A 155 -9.01 -0.60 -13.35
C ASP A 155 -7.53 -0.99 -13.53
N GLY A 156 -6.64 -0.38 -12.74
CA GLY A 156 -5.19 -0.61 -12.77
C GLY A 156 -4.42 0.28 -13.76
N PHE A 157 -5.09 1.08 -14.58
CA PHE A 157 -4.46 1.96 -15.57
C PHE A 157 -4.56 3.42 -15.16
N LYS A 158 -3.52 4.22 -15.43
CA LYS A 158 -3.62 5.69 -15.32
C LYS A 158 -4.74 6.19 -16.23
N ASN A 159 -5.72 6.89 -15.67
CA ASN A 159 -6.90 7.35 -16.39
C ASN A 159 -7.51 8.56 -15.67
N GLY A 160 -7.35 9.74 -16.25
CA GLY A 160 -7.72 11.02 -15.64
C GLY A 160 -6.51 11.91 -15.34
N ALA A 161 -6.66 12.80 -14.37
CA ALA A 161 -5.66 13.82 -14.07
C ALA A 161 -4.37 13.23 -13.48
N TYR A 162 -3.26 13.88 -13.81
CA TYR A 162 -1.94 13.67 -13.26
C TYR A 162 -1.31 15.01 -12.88
N LYS A 163 -0.69 15.06 -11.71
CA LYS A 163 0.14 16.19 -11.28
C LYS A 163 1.42 15.69 -10.63
N SER A 164 2.52 16.37 -10.89
CA SER A 164 3.75 16.22 -10.12
C SER A 164 4.18 17.55 -9.55
N TYR A 165 4.84 17.49 -8.39
CA TYR A 165 5.21 18.64 -7.61
C TYR A 165 6.71 18.58 -7.31
N ALA A 166 7.35 19.73 -7.18
CA ALA A 166 8.64 19.85 -6.52
C ALA A 166 8.41 19.90 -4.99
N GLU A 167 9.47 19.66 -4.22
CA GLU A 167 9.38 19.62 -2.76
C GLU A 167 9.00 20.99 -2.13
N ASN A 168 9.19 22.09 -2.86
CA ASN A 168 8.71 23.41 -2.47
C ASN A 168 7.23 23.66 -2.85
N GLY A 169 6.51 22.65 -3.35
CA GLY A 169 5.09 22.71 -3.72
C GLY A 169 4.80 23.21 -5.14
N ILE A 170 5.81 23.60 -5.92
CA ILE A 170 5.61 24.05 -7.30
C ILE A 170 5.15 22.87 -8.17
N VAL A 171 4.07 23.08 -8.93
CA VAL A 171 3.54 22.07 -9.85
C VAL A 171 4.41 21.96 -11.10
N MET A 172 5.20 20.90 -11.18
CA MET A 172 6.16 20.65 -12.25
C MET A 172 5.48 20.13 -13.52
N GLU A 173 4.43 19.33 -13.36
CA GLU A 173 3.63 18.82 -14.47
C GLU A 173 2.15 18.81 -14.09
N GLU A 174 1.31 19.23 -15.04
CA GLU A 174 -0.13 18.97 -15.02
C GLU A 174 -0.50 18.36 -16.37
N SER A 175 -1.07 17.16 -16.35
CA SER A 175 -1.42 16.44 -17.57
C SER A 175 -2.59 15.49 -17.34
N ASN A 176 -3.02 14.82 -18.40
CA ASN A 176 -4.11 13.84 -18.34
C ASN A 176 -3.67 12.55 -19.01
N TYR A 177 -4.23 11.44 -18.50
CA TYR A 177 -4.03 10.10 -19.01
C TYR A 177 -5.35 9.51 -19.48
N LYS A 178 -5.25 8.64 -20.49
CA LYS A 178 -6.31 7.75 -20.92
C LYS A 178 -5.70 6.38 -21.20
N ASN A 179 -6.13 5.37 -20.45
CA ASN A 179 -5.67 3.98 -20.57
C ASN A 179 -4.12 3.85 -20.54
N GLY A 180 -3.48 4.55 -19.60
CA GLY A 180 -2.03 4.49 -19.41
C GLY A 180 -1.19 5.39 -20.33
N LEU A 181 -1.80 6.09 -21.28
CA LEU A 181 -1.12 7.00 -22.19
C LEU A 181 -1.50 8.45 -21.92
N TYR A 182 -0.59 9.40 -22.13
CA TYR A 182 -0.93 10.82 -22.12
C TYR A 182 -2.02 11.14 -23.15
N ASP A 183 -3.07 11.83 -22.73
CA ASP A 183 -4.19 12.21 -23.60
C ASP A 183 -4.85 13.48 -23.05
N GLY A 184 -4.87 14.56 -23.85
CA GLY A 184 -5.38 15.87 -23.45
C GLY A 184 -4.29 16.93 -23.25
N GLN A 185 -4.66 18.02 -22.57
CA GLN A 185 -3.74 19.12 -22.29
C GLN A 185 -2.63 18.70 -21.33
N ALA A 186 -1.42 19.20 -21.57
CA ALA A 186 -0.28 19.06 -20.70
C ALA A 186 0.45 20.39 -20.54
N ILE A 187 0.84 20.70 -19.31
CA ILE A 187 1.61 21.88 -18.92
C ILE A 187 2.81 21.38 -18.09
N TYR A 188 3.99 21.87 -18.44
CA TYR A 188 5.25 21.63 -17.75
C TYR A 188 5.80 22.95 -17.26
N ARG A 189 6.26 22.97 -16.01
CA ARG A 189 6.92 24.13 -15.41
C ARG A 189 8.35 23.79 -14.99
N ASN A 190 9.17 24.81 -14.82
CA ASN A 190 10.48 24.70 -14.21
C ASN A 190 10.41 24.96 -12.69
N PRO A 191 11.52 24.78 -11.94
CA PRO A 191 11.55 25.05 -10.50
C PRO A 191 11.34 26.52 -10.09
N THR A 192 11.34 27.46 -11.05
CA THR A 192 10.99 28.88 -10.82
C THR A 192 9.52 29.17 -11.14
N ASN A 193 8.70 28.13 -11.35
CA ASN A 193 7.27 28.19 -11.66
C ASN A 193 6.93 28.81 -13.04
N GLU A 194 7.91 28.88 -13.95
CA GLU A 194 7.70 29.35 -15.32
C GLU A 194 7.35 28.17 -16.23
N ILE A 195 6.43 28.39 -17.19
CA ILE A 195 6.06 27.37 -18.17
C ILE A 195 7.25 27.05 -19.06
N SER A 196 7.73 25.82 -18.98
CA SER A 196 8.80 25.28 -19.83
C SER A 196 8.22 24.60 -21.07
N GLY A 197 6.97 24.14 -21.01
CA GLY A 197 6.27 23.55 -22.14
C GLY A 197 4.77 23.43 -21.93
N GLN A 198 3.98 23.59 -22.98
CA GLN A 198 2.55 23.27 -22.95
C GLN A 198 2.02 22.89 -24.34
N GLY A 199 1.03 22.02 -24.37
CA GLY A 199 0.38 21.57 -25.59
C GLY A 199 -0.56 20.40 -25.35
N VAL A 200 -0.90 19.69 -26.43
CA VAL A 200 -1.86 18.58 -26.39
C VAL A 200 -1.18 17.27 -26.72
N TYR A 201 -1.50 16.24 -25.93
CA TYR A 201 -1.26 14.84 -26.28
C TYR A 201 -2.52 14.18 -26.82
N LYS A 202 -2.33 13.21 -27.73
CA LYS A 202 -3.35 12.27 -28.16
C LYS A 202 -2.72 10.88 -28.29
N ASN A 203 -3.25 9.90 -27.55
CA ASN A 203 -2.71 8.53 -27.51
C ASN A 203 -1.19 8.48 -27.30
N GLY A 204 -0.68 9.25 -26.33
CA GLY A 204 0.73 9.33 -25.98
C GLY A 204 1.60 10.16 -26.92
N LYS A 205 1.04 10.77 -27.97
CA LYS A 205 1.79 11.58 -28.95
C LYS A 205 1.46 13.05 -28.83
N LYS A 206 2.46 13.91 -28.87
CA LYS A 206 2.29 15.36 -28.97
C LYS A 206 1.62 15.70 -30.30
N VAL A 207 0.55 16.48 -30.28
CA VAL A 207 -0.20 16.92 -31.47
C VAL A 207 -0.38 18.44 -31.48
N GLY A 208 -0.55 19.00 -32.68
CA GLY A 208 -0.80 20.43 -32.85
C GLY A 208 0.40 21.32 -32.50
N ILE A 209 0.11 22.54 -32.06
CA ILE A 209 1.13 23.51 -31.66
C ILE A 209 1.51 23.30 -30.21
N TRP A 210 2.81 23.19 -29.97
CA TRP A 210 3.42 23.11 -28.65
C TRP A 210 4.20 24.38 -28.39
N LYS A 211 3.90 25.04 -27.27
CA LYS A 211 4.71 26.15 -26.75
C LYS A 211 5.83 25.54 -25.92
N MET A 212 7.08 25.81 -26.27
CA MET A 212 8.25 25.23 -25.60
C MET A 212 9.32 26.27 -25.35
N LEU A 213 9.95 26.20 -24.18
CA LEU A 213 11.13 26.98 -23.85
C LEU A 213 12.36 26.36 -24.52
N VAL A 214 12.90 27.03 -25.54
CA VAL A 214 14.07 26.58 -26.30
C VAL A 214 15.18 27.62 -26.20
N LYS A 215 16.28 27.27 -25.52
CA LYS A 215 17.42 28.19 -25.26
C LYS A 215 16.97 29.52 -24.62
N GLY A 216 16.10 29.43 -23.61
CA GLY A 216 15.60 30.59 -22.87
C GLY A 216 14.53 31.43 -23.58
N LYS A 217 14.07 31.04 -24.77
CA LYS A 217 12.99 31.73 -25.49
C LYS A 217 11.82 30.80 -25.74
N MET A 218 10.60 31.28 -25.49
CA MET A 218 9.38 30.55 -25.82
C MET A 218 9.20 30.49 -27.34
N LYS A 219 8.96 29.29 -27.87
CA LYS A 219 8.72 29.04 -29.28
C LYS A 219 7.50 28.16 -29.48
N ASP A 220 6.74 28.47 -30.52
CA ASP A 220 5.68 27.61 -31.02
C ASP A 220 6.29 26.57 -31.97
N VAL A 221 6.04 25.30 -31.69
CA VAL A 221 6.55 24.15 -32.46
C VAL A 221 5.35 23.35 -32.95
N ASN A 222 5.21 23.21 -34.27
CA ASN A 222 4.15 22.38 -34.84
C ASN A 222 4.59 20.91 -34.85
N MET A 223 3.94 20.11 -34.00
CA MET A 223 4.27 18.69 -33.81
C MET A 223 3.75 17.79 -34.94
N ASN A 224 2.82 18.29 -35.77
CA ASN A 224 2.28 17.51 -36.88
C ASN A 224 3.27 17.34 -38.05
N PHE A 225 4.26 18.24 -38.17
CA PHE A 225 5.24 18.24 -39.27
C PHE A 225 6.64 17.73 -38.87
N GLN A 226 6.79 17.18 -37.66
CA GLN A 226 8.09 16.71 -37.17
C GLN A 226 8.43 15.32 -37.74
N ASN A 227 9.69 15.15 -38.15
CA ASN A 227 10.26 13.91 -38.70
C ASN A 227 10.17 12.73 -37.71
N LYS A 228 10.38 11.49 -38.20
CA LYS A 228 10.19 10.21 -37.47
C LYS A 228 10.71 10.15 -36.02
N ASN A 229 11.70 10.98 -35.65
CA ASN A 229 12.31 11.04 -34.31
C ASN A 229 11.33 11.46 -33.19
N PHE A 230 10.24 12.18 -33.49
CA PHE A 230 9.26 12.63 -32.49
C PHE A 230 7.96 11.80 -32.46
N LYS A 231 7.85 10.76 -33.31
CA LYS A 231 6.62 9.96 -33.44
C LYS A 231 6.49 8.84 -32.40
N LYS A 232 7.53 8.55 -31.61
CA LYS A 232 7.43 7.54 -30.55
C LYS A 232 6.41 8.02 -29.51
N PRO A 233 5.45 7.17 -29.12
CA PRO A 233 4.59 7.48 -27.99
C PRO A 233 5.48 7.80 -26.79
N VAL A 234 5.22 8.93 -26.15
CA VAL A 234 5.83 9.24 -24.86
C VAL A 234 5.18 8.29 -23.88
N MET A 235 5.88 7.19 -23.60
CA MET A 235 5.59 6.40 -22.43
C MET A 235 6.04 7.23 -21.22
N PRO A 236 5.22 7.30 -20.17
CA PRO A 236 5.59 8.03 -18.98
C PRO A 236 6.89 7.47 -18.43
N LYS A 237 7.81 8.36 -18.07
CA LYS A 237 8.97 7.96 -17.28
C LYS A 237 8.46 7.63 -15.88
N GLN A 238 8.81 6.46 -15.38
CA GLN A 238 8.63 6.14 -13.97
C GLN A 238 9.70 6.94 -13.20
N GLY A 239 9.28 7.91 -12.38
CA GLY A 239 10.17 8.54 -11.40
C GLY A 239 11.00 9.76 -11.85
N ASP A 240 10.45 10.70 -12.64
CA ASP A 240 11.15 11.98 -12.89
C ASP A 240 11.27 12.88 -11.63
N VAL A 241 10.60 12.52 -10.53
CA VAL A 241 10.99 12.97 -9.18
C VAL A 241 11.93 11.90 -8.63
N LYS A 242 13.18 12.26 -8.33
CA LYS A 242 14.15 11.42 -7.59
C LYS A 242 13.72 11.20 -6.12
N VAL A 243 12.47 10.84 -5.88
CA VAL A 243 12.16 9.98 -4.75
C VAL A 243 12.66 8.63 -5.23
N GLU A 244 13.72 8.09 -4.63
CA GLU A 244 14.06 6.68 -4.80
C GLU A 244 12.92 5.86 -4.20
N VAL A 245 11.80 5.80 -4.92
CA VAL A 245 10.85 4.72 -4.78
C VAL A 245 11.57 3.57 -5.45
N LYS A 246 12.45 2.90 -4.69
CA LYS A 246 12.63 1.48 -4.93
C LYS A 246 11.20 0.97 -4.94
N ASP A 247 10.74 0.44 -6.08
CA ASP A 247 9.52 -0.32 -6.13
C ASP A 247 9.76 -1.48 -5.16
N ALA A 248 9.49 -1.24 -3.86
CA ALA A 248 9.50 -2.26 -2.85
C ALA A 248 8.52 -3.27 -3.40
N GLU A 249 9.01 -4.48 -3.66
CA GLU A 249 8.22 -5.58 -4.21
C GLU A 249 6.89 -5.57 -3.47
N LYS A 250 5.81 -5.23 -4.20
CA LYS A 250 4.52 -4.99 -3.56
C LYS A 250 4.18 -6.27 -2.80
N PRO A 251 3.90 -6.19 -1.49
CA PRO A 251 3.67 -7.39 -0.72
C PRO A 251 2.49 -8.14 -1.34
N ASN A 252 2.59 -9.47 -1.40
CA ASN A 252 1.53 -10.25 -2.02
C ASN A 252 0.35 -10.35 -1.04
N PRO A 253 -0.88 -9.96 -1.46
CA PRO A 253 -2.05 -10.15 -0.62
C PRO A 253 -2.35 -11.64 -0.35
N ASP A 254 -1.85 -12.55 -1.19
CA ASP A 254 -1.84 -13.99 -0.93
C ASP A 254 -0.46 -14.43 -0.45
N LEU A 255 -0.17 -14.17 0.82
CA LEU A 255 1.06 -14.59 1.52
C LEU A 255 1.36 -16.09 1.32
N ASP A 256 0.33 -16.92 1.18
CA ASP A 256 0.48 -18.36 0.92
C ASP A 256 1.12 -18.67 -0.45
N SER A 257 0.94 -17.78 -1.44
CA SER A 257 1.52 -17.92 -2.77
C SER A 257 2.93 -17.30 -2.88
N GLU A 258 3.21 -16.21 -2.15
CA GLU A 258 4.53 -15.58 -2.10
C GLU A 258 5.59 -16.48 -1.46
N ILE A 259 5.18 -17.25 -0.44
CA ILE A 259 6.04 -18.18 0.29
C ILE A 259 6.47 -19.38 -0.58
N LYS A 260 5.71 -19.74 -1.62
CA LYS A 260 6.11 -20.80 -2.57
C LYS A 260 7.18 -20.33 -3.57
N ASN A 261 7.25 -19.04 -3.86
CA ASN A 261 8.14 -18.49 -4.91
C ASN A 261 9.52 -18.02 -4.41
N LYS A 262 9.76 -17.93 -3.08
CA LYS A 262 11.10 -17.63 -2.52
C LYS A 262 11.98 -18.88 -2.27
N LEU A 263 11.57 -20.05 -2.75
CA LEU A 263 12.31 -21.32 -2.64
C LEU A 263 13.08 -21.70 -3.92
N GLY A 264 13.37 -20.75 -4.80
CA GLY A 264 13.98 -21.01 -6.09
C GLY A 264 14.96 -19.95 -6.56
N ARG A 265 15.89 -19.50 -5.71
CA ARG A 265 17.21 -18.94 -6.10
C ARG A 265 18.23 -19.19 -5.00
#